data_AF-A0A520GN64-F1
#
_entry.id   AF-A0A520GN64-F1
#
_cell.length_a   1.000
_cell.length_b   1.000
_cell.length_c   1.000
_cell.angle_alpha   90.00
_cell.angle_beta   90.00
_cell.angle_gamma   90.00
#
_symmetry.space_group_name_H-M   'P 1'
#
loop_
_entity.id
_entity.type
_entity.pdbx_description
1 polymer ?
#
loop_
_entity_poly.entity_id
_entity_poly.type
_entity_poly.pdbx_seq_one_letter_code
_entity_poly.pdbx_strand_id
1 'polypeptide(L)'
;MGQKLKITGWVAAGAVAGVLTTVSLQTVARGSVAPLPLEELQQLAAVFGMVKSDYVEPVDEKKLISDAISGMVAGLDPHSQYFDKKSFKEFREGTSGRFVGVGIEISQEDGLIKVVSPIEGSPAFRAGLKPNDLITKIDDTAVRGLSLNEAVKRMRGEANTKVLLTIFRKDENRTFPVTITREEIRTQSVRGKVVEPGYAWIRLSQFQERTVDDFVKKVDEIYKQEPNLKGLVLDLRNDPGGLLDAAVAISAAFLPENVTVVTTDGQLSESKSIYKAIPADYQRRAGSDPLRSLPAALKTVPLVVLVNEGSASASEIVAGALQDHKRGTIMGSQTFGKGSVQTVRPLGPDTGLKITTARYYTPSGTSIQAKGIVPNVLIDESAEGSPFAALRMREADLEKHLASGQGPESKDPEREKARDEARKRLEEEAKKPPQDRKVPEFGTDKDFPLVQALNRLKGQPVLVSKTQVIVDNKEEKKEN
;
A
#
# COMPACT_ATOMS: atom_id res chain seq x y z
N MET A 1 -79.47 -13.91 -22.47
CA MET A 1 -78.03 -14.27 -22.42
C MET A 1 -77.06 -13.23 -23.00
N GLY A 2 -77.50 -12.12 -23.63
CA GLY A 2 -76.60 -11.23 -24.39
C GLY A 2 -75.86 -10.10 -23.64
N GLN A 3 -76.25 -9.74 -22.41
CA GLN A 3 -75.71 -8.56 -21.72
C GLN A 3 -74.57 -8.88 -20.74
N LYS A 4 -74.60 -10.06 -20.08
CA LYS A 4 -73.53 -10.48 -19.15
C LYS A 4 -72.24 -10.87 -19.88
N LEU A 5 -72.32 -11.44 -21.08
CA LEU A 5 -71.13 -11.77 -21.90
C LEU A 5 -70.40 -10.53 -22.44
N LYS A 6 -71.12 -9.44 -22.75
CA LYS A 6 -70.49 -8.19 -23.19
C LYS A 6 -69.71 -7.51 -22.05
N ILE A 7 -70.27 -7.46 -20.84
CA ILE A 7 -69.58 -6.84 -19.68
C ILE A 7 -68.34 -7.64 -19.29
N THR A 8 -68.41 -8.98 -19.36
CA THR A 8 -67.25 -9.85 -19.05
C THR A 8 -66.12 -9.70 -20.09
N GLY A 9 -66.46 -9.47 -21.37
CA GLY A 9 -65.47 -9.20 -22.42
C GLY A 9 -64.76 -7.86 -22.27
N TRP A 10 -65.46 -6.79 -21.86
CA TRP A 10 -64.85 -5.48 -21.64
C TRP A 10 -64.00 -5.41 -20.37
N VAL A 11 -64.37 -6.15 -19.30
CA VAL A 11 -63.56 -6.26 -18.08
C VAL A 11 -62.30 -7.12 -18.31
N ALA A 12 -62.38 -8.18 -19.11
CA ALA A 12 -61.22 -8.97 -19.50
C ALA A 12 -60.26 -8.20 -20.43
N ALA A 13 -60.78 -7.42 -21.39
CA ALA A 13 -59.96 -6.56 -22.24
C ALA A 13 -59.30 -5.41 -21.46
N GLY A 14 -60.00 -4.83 -20.48
CA GLY A 14 -59.45 -3.82 -19.57
C GLY A 14 -58.39 -4.37 -18.61
N ALA A 15 -58.53 -5.61 -18.14
CA ALA A 15 -57.54 -6.28 -17.30
C ALA A 15 -56.28 -6.66 -18.08
N VAL A 16 -56.41 -7.10 -19.34
CA VAL A 16 -55.26 -7.39 -20.20
C VAL A 16 -54.55 -6.09 -20.64
N ALA A 17 -55.28 -5.02 -20.91
CA ALA A 17 -54.69 -3.69 -21.20
C ALA A 17 -54.04 -3.05 -19.95
N GLY A 18 -54.60 -3.26 -18.76
CA GLY A 18 -54.06 -2.80 -17.48
C GLY A 18 -52.80 -3.56 -17.02
N VAL A 19 -52.73 -4.86 -17.30
CA VAL A 19 -51.52 -5.68 -17.05
C VAL A 19 -50.44 -5.40 -18.09
N LEU A 20 -50.80 -5.03 -19.32
CA LEU A 20 -49.83 -4.59 -20.34
C LEU A 20 -49.31 -3.16 -20.13
N THR A 21 -49.98 -2.34 -19.31
CA THR A 21 -49.55 -0.95 -19.00
C THR A 21 -48.90 -0.79 -17.62
N THR A 22 -48.93 -1.81 -16.77
CA THR A 22 -48.27 -1.82 -15.45
C THR A 22 -47.03 -2.72 -15.38
N VAL A 23 -46.58 -3.27 -16.50
CA VAL A 23 -45.15 -3.45 -16.73
C VAL A 23 -44.57 -2.07 -16.96
N SER A 24 -44.55 -1.28 -15.89
CA SER A 24 -43.58 -0.21 -15.73
C SER A 24 -42.24 -0.89 -15.98
N LEU A 25 -41.72 -0.65 -17.19
CA LEU A 25 -40.32 -0.53 -17.46
C LEU A 25 -39.72 0.21 -16.26
N GLN A 26 -39.27 -0.55 -15.27
CA GLN A 26 -38.06 -0.19 -14.57
C GLN A 26 -37.00 -0.25 -15.65
N THR A 27 -36.91 0.84 -16.41
CA THR A 27 -35.69 1.29 -17.02
C THR A 27 -34.68 1.35 -15.88
N VAL A 28 -34.09 0.19 -15.58
CA VAL A 28 -32.75 0.15 -15.02
C VAL A 28 -31.99 1.01 -16.00
N ALA A 29 -31.63 2.21 -15.56
CA ALA A 29 -30.63 3.03 -16.21
C ALA A 29 -29.32 2.24 -16.12
N ARG A 30 -29.21 1.16 -16.90
CA ARG A 30 -27.94 0.62 -17.36
C ARG A 30 -27.41 1.76 -18.20
N GLY A 31 -26.49 2.53 -17.63
CA GLY A 31 -25.69 3.47 -18.40
C GLY A 31 -25.31 2.79 -19.71
N SER A 32 -25.56 3.47 -20.82
CA SER A 32 -25.34 3.00 -22.18
C SER A 32 -24.01 2.24 -22.25
N VAL A 33 -24.08 0.91 -22.23
CA VAL A 33 -22.93 0.09 -22.60
C VAL A 33 -22.77 0.35 -24.09
N ALA A 34 -21.70 1.05 -24.46
CA ALA A 34 -21.39 1.25 -25.87
C ALA A 34 -21.46 -0.11 -26.58
N PRO A 35 -22.02 -0.18 -27.81
CA PRO A 35 -22.05 -1.43 -28.56
C PRO A 35 -20.63 -2.01 -28.64
N LEU A 36 -20.52 -3.33 -28.52
CA LEU A 36 -19.22 -4.00 -28.58
C LEU A 36 -18.52 -3.66 -29.91
N PRO A 37 -17.21 -3.36 -29.88
CA PRO A 37 -16.44 -3.05 -31.08
C PRO A 37 -16.19 -4.33 -31.88
N LEU A 38 -17.18 -4.73 -32.70
CA LEU A 38 -17.18 -6.03 -33.37
C LEU A 38 -16.04 -6.19 -34.37
N GLU A 39 -15.66 -5.12 -35.07
CA GLU A 39 -14.55 -5.15 -36.04
C GLU A 39 -13.22 -5.39 -35.33
N GLU A 40 -12.96 -4.68 -34.23
CA GLU A 40 -11.75 -4.82 -33.42
C GLU A 40 -11.68 -6.17 -32.71
N LEU A 41 -12.81 -6.71 -32.26
CA LEU A 41 -12.88 -8.06 -31.70
C LEU A 41 -12.60 -9.13 -32.76
N GLN A 42 -13.07 -8.94 -33.99
CA GLN A 42 -12.73 -9.82 -35.13
C GLN A 42 -11.25 -9.73 -35.48
N GLN A 43 -10.68 -8.52 -35.49
CA GLN A 43 -9.23 -8.33 -35.70
C GLN A 43 -8.41 -9.01 -34.61
N LEU A 44 -8.79 -8.87 -33.33
CA LEU A 44 -8.13 -9.56 -32.22
C LEU A 44 -8.16 -11.08 -32.40
N ALA A 45 -9.32 -11.63 -32.77
CA ALA A 45 -9.47 -13.06 -33.04
C ALA A 45 -8.64 -13.53 -34.25
N ALA A 46 -8.59 -12.73 -35.32
CA ALA A 46 -7.80 -13.02 -36.51
C ALA A 46 -6.29 -13.05 -36.20
N VAL A 47 -5.79 -12.06 -35.46
CA VAL A 47 -4.39 -12.02 -35.01
C VAL A 47 -4.06 -13.21 -34.11
N PHE A 48 -4.95 -13.53 -33.16
CA PHE A 48 -4.78 -14.73 -32.31
C PHE A 48 -4.67 -16.01 -33.15
N GLY A 49 -5.52 -16.15 -34.17
CA GLY A 49 -5.49 -17.27 -35.11
C GLY A 49 -4.18 -17.37 -35.89
N MET A 50 -3.73 -16.25 -36.48
CA MET A 50 -2.46 -16.20 -37.23
C MET A 50 -1.24 -16.51 -36.37
N VAL A 51 -1.18 -15.99 -35.13
CA VAL A 51 -0.09 -16.32 -34.20
C VAL A 51 -0.06 -17.81 -33.90
N LYS A 52 -1.23 -18.44 -33.74
CA LYS A 52 -1.31 -19.87 -33.49
C LYS A 52 -0.89 -20.73 -34.69
N SER A 53 -1.23 -20.33 -35.92
CA SER A 53 -0.96 -21.12 -37.12
C SER A 53 0.42 -20.86 -37.73
N ASP A 54 0.91 -19.62 -37.65
CA ASP A 54 2.02 -19.15 -38.47
C ASP A 54 3.29 -18.89 -37.65
N TYR A 55 3.21 -18.86 -36.31
CA TYR A 55 4.41 -18.75 -35.47
C TYR A 55 5.29 -19.99 -35.60
N VAL A 56 6.60 -19.78 -35.59
CA VAL A 56 7.62 -20.82 -35.84
C VAL A 56 7.58 -21.97 -34.83
N GLU A 57 7.01 -21.75 -33.64
CA GLU A 57 6.86 -22.74 -32.57
C GLU A 57 5.39 -22.87 -32.14
N PRO A 58 4.97 -24.04 -31.61
CA PRO A 58 3.66 -24.19 -30.99
C PRO A 58 3.49 -23.23 -29.80
N VAL A 59 2.37 -22.49 -29.78
CA VAL A 59 2.05 -21.53 -28.71
C VAL A 59 1.05 -22.11 -27.70
N ASP A 60 1.20 -21.74 -26.42
CA ASP A 60 0.20 -22.01 -25.39
C ASP A 60 -0.94 -20.98 -25.48
N GLU A 61 -2.11 -21.44 -25.90
CA GLU A 61 -3.31 -20.60 -26.06
C GLU A 61 -3.73 -19.88 -24.77
N LYS A 62 -3.63 -20.54 -23.61
CA LYS A 62 -4.00 -19.94 -22.33
C LYS A 62 -3.03 -18.82 -21.98
N LYS A 63 -1.74 -19.04 -22.24
CA LYS A 63 -0.73 -18.01 -22.06
C LYS A 63 -0.98 -16.83 -23.00
N LEU A 64 -1.27 -17.08 -24.28
CA LEU A 64 -1.50 -16.03 -25.26
C LEU A 64 -2.73 -15.16 -24.91
N ILE A 65 -3.83 -15.77 -24.46
CA ILE A 65 -5.00 -15.03 -23.95
C ILE A 65 -4.63 -14.22 -22.70
N SER A 66 -3.90 -14.81 -21.76
CA SER A 66 -3.47 -14.13 -20.55
C SER A 66 -2.56 -12.94 -20.85
N ASP A 67 -1.65 -13.07 -21.81
CA ASP A 67 -0.75 -12.00 -22.24
C ASP A 67 -1.54 -10.86 -22.90
N ALA A 68 -2.54 -11.18 -23.74
CA ALA A 68 -3.43 -10.20 -24.36
C ALA A 68 -4.22 -9.39 -23.31
N ILE A 69 -4.81 -10.07 -22.32
CA ILE A 69 -5.54 -9.41 -21.23
C ILE A 69 -4.59 -8.53 -20.40
N SER A 70 -3.43 -9.06 -20.01
CA SER A 70 -2.40 -8.30 -19.29
C SER A 70 -1.97 -7.05 -20.05
N GLY A 71 -1.77 -7.15 -21.38
CA GLY A 71 -1.40 -6.04 -22.25
C GLY A 71 -2.46 -4.93 -22.28
N MET A 72 -3.74 -5.29 -22.39
CA MET A 72 -4.84 -4.33 -22.34
C MET A 72 -4.86 -3.54 -21.03
N VAL A 73 -4.67 -4.22 -19.89
CA VAL A 73 -4.79 -3.61 -18.57
C VAL A 73 -3.54 -2.78 -18.23
N ALA A 74 -2.34 -3.27 -18.53
CA ALA A 74 -1.08 -2.53 -18.37
C ALA A 74 -0.98 -1.29 -19.29
N GLY A 75 -1.87 -1.21 -20.29
CA GLY A 75 -2.04 -0.04 -21.14
C GLY A 75 -2.61 1.18 -20.42
N LEU A 76 -3.40 0.98 -19.34
CA LEU A 76 -4.23 2.01 -18.73
C LEU A 76 -3.45 2.95 -17.80
N ASP A 77 -2.77 2.39 -16.80
CA ASP A 77 -2.04 3.10 -15.76
C ASP A 77 -1.06 2.11 -15.05
N PRO A 78 -0.08 2.57 -14.26
CA PRO A 78 0.92 1.68 -13.62
C PRO A 78 0.37 0.83 -12.46
N HIS A 79 -0.88 1.06 -12.02
CA HIS A 79 -1.49 0.40 -10.86
C HIS A 79 -2.54 -0.64 -11.24
N SER A 80 -3.09 -0.57 -12.45
CA SER A 80 -4.05 -1.51 -13.03
C SER A 80 -3.33 -2.78 -13.49
N GLN A 81 -3.88 -3.95 -13.13
CA GLN A 81 -3.25 -5.24 -13.41
C GLN A 81 -4.29 -6.35 -13.55
N TYR A 82 -4.09 -7.21 -14.55
CA TYR A 82 -4.73 -8.52 -14.58
C TYR A 82 -3.97 -9.51 -13.71
N PHE A 83 -4.69 -10.23 -12.86
CA PHE A 83 -4.15 -11.28 -12.03
C PHE A 83 -4.54 -12.66 -12.59
N ASP A 84 -3.53 -13.38 -13.05
CA ASP A 84 -3.60 -14.82 -13.25
C ASP A 84 -3.66 -15.58 -11.91
N LYS A 85 -3.79 -16.90 -11.95
CA LYS A 85 -3.88 -17.76 -10.75
C LYS A 85 -2.76 -17.51 -9.73
N LYS A 86 -1.54 -17.29 -10.22
CA LYS A 86 -0.36 -17.15 -9.38
C LYS A 86 -0.31 -15.78 -8.74
N SER A 87 -0.39 -14.73 -9.55
CA SER A 87 -0.34 -13.34 -9.09
C SER A 87 -1.54 -12.96 -8.23
N PHE A 88 -2.73 -13.55 -8.48
CA PHE A 88 -3.90 -13.34 -7.61
C PHE A 88 -3.70 -13.96 -6.22
N LYS A 89 -3.11 -15.17 -6.16
CA LYS A 89 -2.74 -15.80 -4.89
C LYS A 89 -1.72 -14.93 -4.12
N GLU A 90 -0.65 -14.50 -4.79
CA GLU A 90 0.38 -13.63 -4.20
C GLU A 90 -0.21 -12.30 -3.69
N PHE A 91 -1.13 -11.70 -4.45
CA PHE A 91 -1.86 -10.50 -4.04
C PHE A 91 -2.68 -10.73 -2.76
N ARG A 92 -3.48 -11.80 -2.69
CA ARG A 92 -4.27 -12.15 -1.50
C ARG A 92 -3.39 -12.42 -0.27
N GLU A 93 -2.26 -13.10 -0.45
CA GLU A 93 -1.29 -13.34 0.63
C GLU A 93 -0.75 -12.02 1.19
N GLY A 94 -0.38 -11.08 0.30
CA GLY A 94 0.09 -9.74 0.69
C GLY A 94 -0.96 -8.93 1.45
N THR A 95 -2.20 -8.88 0.96
CA THR A 95 -3.30 -8.13 1.60
C THR A 95 -3.71 -8.73 2.94
N SER A 96 -3.73 -10.06 3.03
CA SER A 96 -4.08 -10.76 4.28
C SER A 96 -2.99 -10.75 5.34
N GLY A 97 -1.75 -10.39 4.96
CA GLY A 97 -0.58 -10.50 5.84
C GLY A 97 -0.21 -11.95 6.18
N ARG A 98 -0.80 -12.92 5.45
CA ARG A 98 -0.66 -14.36 5.69
C ARG A 98 -0.09 -15.01 4.46
N PHE A 99 1.05 -15.68 4.62
CA PHE A 99 1.65 -16.47 3.57
C PHE A 99 2.25 -17.74 4.15
N VAL A 100 2.43 -18.75 3.31
CA VAL A 100 3.08 -19.99 3.74
C VAL A 100 4.55 -19.95 3.38
N GLY A 101 5.42 -20.16 4.36
CA GLY A 101 6.87 -20.18 4.15
C GLY A 101 7.65 -20.44 5.43
N VAL A 102 8.92 -20.02 5.42
CA VAL A 102 9.86 -20.22 6.53
C VAL A 102 9.86 -19.08 7.55
N GLY A 103 9.41 -17.89 7.15
CA GLY A 103 9.33 -16.70 8.02
C GLY A 103 10.67 -16.01 8.27
N ILE A 104 11.34 -15.58 7.19
CA ILE A 104 12.64 -14.90 7.25
C ILE A 104 12.55 -13.60 6.45
N GLU A 105 13.05 -12.51 7.02
CA GLU A 105 13.38 -11.30 6.29
C GLU A 105 14.78 -11.47 5.68
N ILE A 106 14.87 -11.33 4.36
CA ILE A 106 16.10 -11.58 3.60
C ILE A 106 16.50 -10.35 2.79
N SER A 107 17.80 -10.22 2.55
CA SER A 107 18.40 -9.29 1.60
C SER A 107 19.40 -10.04 0.71
N GLN A 108 20.01 -9.34 -0.24
CA GLN A 108 21.09 -9.89 -1.07
C GLN A 108 22.39 -9.18 -0.73
N GLU A 109 23.45 -9.94 -0.48
CA GLU A 109 24.81 -9.45 -0.20
C GLU A 109 25.80 -10.32 -0.98
N ASP A 110 26.65 -9.71 -1.81
CA ASP A 110 27.69 -10.38 -2.62
C ASP A 110 27.20 -11.60 -3.44
N GLY A 111 25.97 -11.50 -3.97
CA GLY A 111 25.33 -12.57 -4.75
C GLY A 111 24.85 -13.77 -3.92
N LEU A 112 24.91 -13.69 -2.59
CA LEU A 112 24.29 -14.63 -1.65
C LEU A 112 23.04 -14.01 -1.03
N ILE A 113 22.18 -14.84 -0.46
CA ILE A 113 20.99 -14.39 0.24
C ILE A 113 21.34 -14.27 1.72
N LYS A 114 21.24 -13.06 2.25
CA LYS A 114 21.53 -12.76 3.65
C LYS A 114 20.24 -12.73 4.45
N VAL A 115 20.25 -13.38 5.61
CA VAL A 115 19.20 -13.27 6.61
C VAL A 115 19.36 -11.92 7.31
N VAL A 116 18.39 -11.03 7.10
CA VAL A 116 18.30 -9.78 7.86
C VAL A 116 17.84 -10.11 9.27
N SER A 117 16.70 -10.79 9.38
CA SER A 117 16.20 -11.32 10.65
C SER A 117 15.22 -12.46 10.41
N PRO A 118 15.28 -13.56 11.19
CA PRO A 118 14.12 -14.44 11.29
C PRO A 118 12.94 -13.68 11.92
N ILE A 119 11.72 -13.98 11.48
CA ILE A 119 10.51 -13.45 12.11
C ILE A 119 10.31 -14.18 13.43
N GLU A 120 10.16 -13.46 14.54
CA GLU A 120 10.02 -14.07 15.86
C GLU A 120 8.86 -15.09 15.89
N GLY A 121 9.11 -16.24 16.51
CA GLY A 121 8.13 -17.33 16.60
C GLY A 121 7.90 -18.11 15.30
N SER A 122 8.49 -17.72 14.16
CA SER A 122 8.41 -18.45 12.90
C SER A 122 9.16 -19.80 12.92
N PRO A 123 8.92 -20.70 11.95
CA PRO A 123 9.72 -21.91 11.78
C PRO A 123 11.23 -21.64 11.69
N ALA A 124 11.63 -20.60 10.95
CA ALA A 124 13.02 -20.21 10.82
C ALA A 124 13.64 -19.75 12.14
N PHE A 125 12.90 -18.95 12.93
CA PHE A 125 13.33 -18.54 14.26
C PHE A 125 13.52 -19.74 15.17
N ARG A 126 12.55 -20.68 15.19
CA ARG A 126 12.64 -21.92 15.99
C ARG A 126 13.74 -22.86 15.51
N ALA A 127 14.10 -22.81 14.21
CA ALA A 127 15.20 -23.55 13.63
C ALA A 127 16.59 -22.96 13.95
N GLY A 128 16.66 -21.83 14.67
CA GLY A 128 17.91 -21.25 15.14
C GLY A 128 18.70 -20.46 14.09
N LEU A 129 18.02 -20.00 13.03
CA LEU A 129 18.56 -19.00 12.12
C LEU A 129 18.81 -17.69 12.87
N LYS A 130 19.87 -16.98 12.51
CA LYS A 130 20.31 -15.74 13.13
C LYS A 130 20.44 -14.62 12.08
N PRO A 131 20.33 -13.35 12.50
CA PRO A 131 20.76 -12.23 11.67
C PRO A 131 22.18 -12.44 11.13
N ASN A 132 22.41 -12.01 9.89
CA ASN A 132 23.65 -12.17 9.12
C ASN A 132 24.01 -13.59 8.67
N ASP A 133 23.18 -14.60 8.93
CA ASP A 133 23.31 -15.91 8.29
C ASP A 133 23.24 -15.77 6.76
N LEU A 134 24.13 -16.43 6.03
CA LEU A 134 24.13 -16.44 4.57
C LEU A 134 23.55 -17.76 4.07
N ILE A 135 22.41 -17.72 3.40
CA ILE A 135 21.84 -18.87 2.71
C ILE A 135 22.65 -19.07 1.43
N THR A 136 23.28 -20.24 1.28
CA THR A 136 24.11 -20.62 0.14
C THR A 136 23.40 -21.56 -0.83
N LYS A 137 22.46 -22.37 -0.32
CA LYS A 137 21.57 -23.23 -1.11
C LYS A 137 20.16 -23.27 -0.54
N ILE A 138 19.18 -23.44 -1.42
CA ILE A 138 17.78 -23.74 -1.10
C ILE A 138 17.46 -25.07 -1.80
N ASP A 139 17.18 -26.09 -1.00
CA ASP A 139 17.18 -27.49 -1.41
C ASP A 139 18.50 -27.81 -2.15
N ASP A 140 18.44 -28.35 -3.37
CA ASP A 140 19.62 -28.67 -4.17
C ASP A 140 20.13 -27.49 -5.01
N THR A 141 19.44 -26.34 -4.98
CA THR A 141 19.76 -25.19 -5.83
C THR A 141 20.68 -24.20 -5.11
N ALA A 142 21.83 -23.88 -5.70
CA ALA A 142 22.69 -22.80 -5.22
C ALA A 142 22.01 -21.44 -5.41
N VAL A 143 22.12 -20.55 -4.42
CA VAL A 143 21.47 -19.23 -4.50
C VAL A 143 22.21 -18.24 -5.39
N ARG A 144 23.49 -18.48 -5.67
CA ARG A 144 24.30 -17.57 -6.49
C ARG A 144 23.74 -17.58 -7.91
N GLY A 145 23.37 -16.40 -8.39
CA GLY A 145 22.71 -16.22 -9.69
C GLY A 145 21.18 -16.21 -9.62
N LEU A 146 20.56 -16.51 -8.47
CA LEU A 146 19.14 -16.28 -8.26
C LEU A 146 18.89 -14.80 -7.94
N SER A 147 17.78 -14.27 -8.47
CA SER A 147 17.19 -13.04 -7.95
C SER A 147 16.60 -13.26 -6.56
N LEU A 148 16.45 -12.18 -5.78
CA LEU A 148 15.80 -12.22 -4.47
C LEU A 148 14.39 -12.84 -4.56
N ASN A 149 13.61 -12.47 -5.59
CA ASN A 149 12.27 -12.98 -5.81
C ASN A 149 12.24 -14.50 -6.09
N GLU A 150 13.24 -15.01 -6.79
CA GLU A 150 13.37 -16.45 -7.04
C GLU A 150 13.75 -17.23 -5.78
N ALA A 151 14.60 -16.66 -4.92
CA ALA A 151 14.91 -17.24 -3.62
C ALA A 151 13.65 -17.28 -2.72
N VAL A 152 12.88 -16.18 -2.67
CA VAL A 152 11.59 -16.13 -1.95
C VAL A 152 10.64 -17.21 -2.45
N LYS A 153 10.48 -17.34 -3.78
CA LYS A 153 9.60 -18.35 -4.39
C LYS A 153 9.97 -19.78 -4.00
N ARG A 154 11.26 -20.09 -3.89
CA ARG A 154 11.75 -21.43 -3.46
C ARG A 154 11.55 -21.68 -1.97
N MET A 155 11.70 -20.65 -1.14
CA MET A 155 11.46 -20.77 0.30
C MET A 155 9.97 -20.84 0.66
N ARG A 156 9.09 -20.27 -0.17
CA ARG A 156 7.64 -20.48 -0.09
C ARG A 156 7.23 -21.85 -0.62
N GLY A 157 6.01 -22.27 -0.30
CA GLY A 157 5.49 -23.58 -0.70
C GLY A 157 4.19 -23.91 0.02
N GLU A 158 3.78 -25.18 -0.04
CA GLU A 158 2.60 -25.65 0.67
C GLU A 158 2.87 -25.83 2.16
N ALA A 159 1.83 -25.68 2.98
CA ALA A 159 1.97 -25.80 4.43
C ALA A 159 2.35 -27.23 4.80
N ASN A 160 3.16 -27.40 5.84
CA ASN A 160 3.68 -28.68 6.33
C ASN A 160 4.67 -29.38 5.38
N THR A 161 5.05 -28.77 4.25
CA THR A 161 6.18 -29.25 3.43
C THR A 161 7.51 -28.76 4.00
N LYS A 162 8.61 -29.45 3.66
CA LYS A 162 9.96 -29.09 4.16
C LYS A 162 10.76 -28.36 3.07
N VAL A 163 11.67 -27.49 3.51
CA VAL A 163 12.72 -26.88 2.70
C VAL A 163 14.05 -27.04 3.42
N LEU A 164 15.11 -27.35 2.68
CA LEU A 164 16.46 -27.46 3.20
C LEU A 164 17.23 -26.18 2.89
N LEU A 165 17.59 -25.39 3.89
CA LEU A 165 18.45 -24.23 3.71
C LEU A 165 19.88 -24.59 4.11
N THR A 166 20.84 -24.38 3.22
CA THR A 166 22.27 -24.50 3.58
C THR A 166 22.78 -23.14 4.03
N ILE A 167 23.13 -23.03 5.31
CA ILE A 167 23.50 -21.77 5.96
C ILE A 167 25.00 -21.71 6.16
N PHE A 168 25.61 -20.58 5.80
CA PHE A 168 26.95 -20.21 6.19
C PHE A 168 26.88 -19.09 7.23
N ARG A 169 27.42 -19.35 8.43
CA ARG A 169 27.45 -18.38 9.52
C ARG A 169 28.88 -17.87 9.71
N LYS A 170 29.10 -16.59 9.40
CA LYS A 170 30.42 -15.93 9.43
C LYS A 170 31.08 -16.05 10.80
N ASP A 171 30.34 -15.75 11.88
CA ASP A 171 30.88 -15.73 13.26
C ASP A 171 31.36 -17.11 13.77
N GLU A 172 30.77 -18.19 13.25
CA GLU A 172 31.14 -19.56 13.59
C GLU A 172 32.05 -20.20 12.52
N ASN A 173 32.32 -19.47 11.43
CA ASN A 173 33.00 -19.94 10.20
C ASN A 173 32.55 -21.35 9.76
N ARG A 174 31.24 -21.61 9.82
CA ARG A 174 30.66 -22.94 9.61
C ARG A 174 29.52 -22.91 8.60
N THR A 175 29.50 -23.91 7.73
CA THR A 175 28.38 -24.21 6.83
C THR A 175 27.61 -25.41 7.34
N PHE A 176 26.28 -25.32 7.46
CA PHE A 176 25.45 -26.41 7.92
C PHE A 176 24.03 -26.38 7.30
N PRO A 177 23.40 -27.54 7.08
CA PRO A 177 22.02 -27.60 6.62
C PRO A 177 21.04 -27.34 7.77
N VAL A 178 19.93 -26.66 7.44
CA VAL A 178 18.80 -26.40 8.32
C VAL A 178 17.53 -26.80 7.59
N THR A 179 16.86 -27.87 8.03
CA THR A 179 15.57 -28.27 7.49
C THR A 179 14.46 -27.52 8.22
N ILE A 180 13.61 -26.83 7.47
CA ILE A 180 12.53 -26.02 8.01
C ILE A 180 11.21 -26.51 7.43
N THR A 181 10.23 -26.77 8.31
CA THR A 181 8.85 -27.04 7.89
C THR A 181 8.15 -25.72 7.61
N ARG A 182 7.56 -25.58 6.42
CA ARG A 182 6.80 -24.40 6.03
C ARG A 182 5.50 -24.31 6.81
N GLU A 183 5.21 -23.14 7.35
CA GLU A 183 3.99 -22.87 8.10
C GLU A 183 3.34 -21.56 7.62
N GLU A 184 2.10 -21.33 8.01
CA GLU A 184 1.48 -20.02 7.85
C GLU A 184 2.24 -18.99 8.72
N ILE A 185 2.88 -18.04 8.05
CA ILE A 185 3.55 -16.90 8.66
C ILE A 185 2.59 -15.72 8.66
N ARG A 186 2.57 -15.01 9.77
CA ARG A 186 1.82 -13.77 9.95
C ARG A 186 2.82 -12.63 10.03
N THR A 187 2.72 -11.69 9.11
CA THR A 187 3.52 -10.47 9.19
C THR A 187 2.93 -9.55 10.24
N GLN A 188 3.79 -8.96 11.08
CA GLN A 188 3.38 -7.93 12.01
C GLN A 188 3.47 -6.59 11.30
N SER A 189 2.32 -6.03 10.93
CA SER A 189 2.22 -4.71 10.30
C SER A 189 2.31 -3.56 11.32
N VAL A 190 2.13 -3.86 12.60
CA VAL A 190 2.15 -2.88 13.70
C VAL A 190 3.28 -3.21 14.66
N ARG A 191 4.15 -2.23 14.91
CA ARG A 191 5.16 -2.26 15.99
C ARG A 191 4.97 -1.04 16.87
N GLY A 192 5.33 -1.12 18.14
CA GLY A 192 5.28 0.03 19.01
C GLY A 192 5.86 -0.22 20.39
N LYS A 193 6.27 0.86 21.05
CA LYS A 193 6.82 0.86 22.41
C LYS A 193 6.79 2.26 23.01
N VAL A 194 6.92 2.34 24.33
CA VAL A 194 7.32 3.56 25.03
C VAL A 194 8.80 3.79 24.73
N VAL A 195 9.13 4.96 24.19
CA VAL A 195 10.50 5.32 23.77
C VAL A 195 11.21 6.21 24.79
N GLU A 196 10.44 7.05 25.49
CA GLU A 196 10.87 7.87 26.63
C GLU A 196 9.69 7.96 27.63
N PRO A 197 9.91 8.30 28.92
CA PRO A 197 8.81 8.47 29.87
C PRO A 197 7.73 9.44 29.36
N GLY A 198 6.50 8.95 29.20
CA GLY A 198 5.37 9.70 28.64
C GLY A 198 5.35 9.84 27.12
N TYR A 199 6.28 9.25 26.36
CA TYR A 199 6.31 9.33 24.90
C TYR A 199 6.34 7.94 24.26
N ALA A 200 5.40 7.71 23.34
CA ALA A 200 5.29 6.44 22.64
C ALA A 200 5.53 6.61 21.14
N TRP A 201 5.96 5.51 20.53
CA TRP A 201 6.11 5.39 19.09
C TRP A 201 5.34 4.16 18.62
N ILE A 202 4.53 4.33 17.58
CA ILE A 202 3.81 3.26 16.91
C ILE A 202 4.10 3.37 15.42
N ARG A 203 4.56 2.27 14.83
CA ARG A 203 4.85 2.15 13.41
C ARG A 203 3.84 1.25 12.73
N LEU A 204 3.32 1.74 11.61
CA LEU A 204 2.59 0.94 10.63
C LEU A 204 3.51 0.73 9.44
N SER A 205 3.78 -0.52 9.09
CA SER A 205 4.59 -0.86 7.92
C SER A 205 3.75 -1.24 6.70
N GLN A 206 2.46 -1.54 6.91
CA GLN A 206 1.48 -1.79 5.85
C GLN A 206 0.04 -1.81 6.40
N PHE A 207 -0.95 -1.45 5.58
CA PHE A 207 -2.37 -1.58 5.90
C PHE A 207 -2.93 -2.93 5.40
N GLN A 208 -2.94 -3.93 6.28
CA GLN A 208 -3.39 -5.30 6.02
C GLN A 208 -4.68 -5.63 6.79
N GLU A 209 -5.22 -6.82 6.57
CA GLU A 209 -6.50 -7.24 7.14
C GLU A 209 -6.60 -7.08 8.67
N ARG A 210 -5.48 -7.26 9.38
CA ARG A 210 -5.39 -7.25 10.85
C ARG A 210 -4.83 -5.96 11.44
N THR A 211 -4.39 -5.01 10.62
CA THR A 211 -3.66 -3.82 11.09
C THR A 211 -4.46 -3.04 12.14
N VAL A 212 -5.78 -2.95 12.01
CA VAL A 212 -6.63 -2.24 12.99
C VAL A 212 -6.64 -2.96 14.35
N ASP A 213 -6.87 -4.28 14.37
CA ASP A 213 -6.89 -5.06 15.61
C ASP A 213 -5.52 -5.05 16.30
N ASP A 214 -4.45 -5.21 15.53
CA ASP A 214 -3.08 -5.22 16.04
C ASP A 214 -2.66 -3.82 16.52
N PHE A 215 -3.17 -2.73 15.91
CA PHE A 215 -2.99 -1.36 16.35
C PHE A 215 -3.67 -1.12 17.70
N VAL A 216 -4.95 -1.52 17.84
CA VAL A 216 -5.70 -1.39 19.09
C VAL A 216 -4.99 -2.12 20.21
N LYS A 217 -4.61 -3.38 19.98
CA LYS A 217 -3.85 -4.17 20.95
C LYS A 217 -2.55 -3.48 21.35
N LYS A 218 -1.81 -2.93 20.39
CA LYS A 218 -0.53 -2.27 20.66
C LYS A 218 -0.71 -0.98 21.46
N VAL A 219 -1.73 -0.20 21.16
CA VAL A 219 -2.08 1.00 21.96
C VAL A 219 -2.43 0.59 23.39
N ASP A 220 -3.27 -0.44 23.57
CA ASP A 220 -3.66 -0.90 24.91
C ASP A 220 -2.46 -1.38 25.73
N GLU A 221 -1.50 -2.06 25.11
CA GLU A 221 -0.23 -2.44 25.75
C GLU A 221 0.58 -1.21 26.19
N ILE A 222 0.72 -0.20 25.31
CA ILE A 222 1.43 1.05 25.60
C ILE A 222 0.74 1.82 26.74
N TYR A 223 -0.58 1.95 26.73
CA TYR A 223 -1.32 2.68 27.76
C TYR A 223 -1.33 1.96 29.11
N LYS A 224 -1.24 0.63 29.14
CA LYS A 224 -1.03 -0.11 30.39
C LYS A 224 0.34 0.19 31.00
N GLN A 225 1.36 0.38 30.17
CA GLN A 225 2.72 0.72 30.61
C GLN A 225 2.84 2.20 30.99
N GLU A 226 2.24 3.09 30.21
CA GLU A 226 2.35 4.54 30.35
C GLU A 226 0.95 5.19 30.20
N PRO A 227 0.12 5.18 31.27
CA PRO A 227 -1.26 5.69 31.20
C PRO A 227 -1.36 7.19 30.90
N ASN A 228 -0.31 7.95 31.19
CA ASN A 228 -0.25 9.40 31.08
C ASN A 228 0.63 9.85 29.92
N LEU A 229 0.34 9.38 28.71
CA LEU A 229 1.07 9.80 27.51
C LEU A 229 1.02 11.32 27.32
N LYS A 230 2.19 11.91 27.17
CA LYS A 230 2.44 13.32 26.83
C LYS A 230 2.57 13.53 25.32
N GLY A 231 2.89 12.49 24.57
CA GLY A 231 3.02 12.57 23.12
C GLY A 231 3.08 11.20 22.45
N LEU A 232 2.63 11.14 21.20
CA LEU A 232 2.67 9.95 20.37
C LEU A 232 3.30 10.27 19.01
N VAL A 233 4.18 9.39 18.55
CA VAL A 233 4.69 9.40 17.18
C VAL A 233 4.05 8.24 16.41
N LEU A 234 3.29 8.56 15.35
CA LEU A 234 2.79 7.60 14.38
C LEU A 234 3.74 7.56 13.18
N ASP A 235 4.40 6.44 12.95
CA ASP A 235 5.41 6.29 11.90
C ASP A 235 4.87 5.49 10.72
N LEU A 236 4.72 6.18 9.58
CA LEU A 236 4.24 5.67 8.30
C LEU A 236 5.35 5.65 7.24
N ARG A 237 6.62 5.89 7.63
CA ARG A 237 7.75 5.87 6.68
C ARG A 237 7.86 4.51 6.02
N ASN A 238 8.06 4.48 4.70
CA ASN A 238 8.16 3.26 3.90
C ASN A 238 6.93 2.34 4.00
N ASP A 239 5.75 2.87 4.35
CA ASP A 239 4.49 2.15 4.27
C ASP A 239 3.82 2.44 2.91
N PRO A 240 3.79 1.46 1.97
CA PRO A 240 3.25 1.64 0.63
C PRO A 240 1.70 1.70 0.61
N GLY A 241 1.07 1.66 1.77
CA GLY A 241 -0.37 1.72 1.97
C GLY A 241 -1.00 0.34 2.12
N GLY A 242 -2.16 0.15 1.51
CA GLY A 242 -2.92 -1.09 1.59
C GLY A 242 -4.42 -0.82 1.67
N LEU A 243 -5.10 -1.47 2.60
CA LEU A 243 -6.56 -1.43 2.72
C LEU A 243 -7.10 -0.04 3.10
N LEU A 244 -8.05 0.47 2.33
CA LEU A 244 -8.70 1.77 2.54
C LEU A 244 -9.44 1.83 3.88
N ASP A 245 -10.22 0.81 4.22
CA ASP A 245 -10.97 0.74 5.47
C ASP A 245 -10.04 0.79 6.68
N ALA A 246 -8.88 0.13 6.61
CA ALA A 246 -7.87 0.23 7.65
C ALA A 246 -7.31 1.66 7.78
N ALA A 247 -7.08 2.36 6.67
CA ALA A 247 -6.66 3.77 6.69
C ALA A 247 -7.71 4.69 7.35
N VAL A 248 -8.99 4.45 7.03
CA VAL A 248 -10.12 5.19 7.62
C VAL A 248 -10.22 4.91 9.11
N ALA A 249 -10.10 3.65 9.55
CA ALA A 249 -10.10 3.26 10.96
C ALA A 249 -8.93 3.91 11.74
N ILE A 250 -7.70 3.82 11.22
CA ILE A 250 -6.53 4.42 11.88
C ILE A 250 -6.69 5.94 11.97
N SER A 251 -7.23 6.60 10.93
CA SER A 251 -7.54 8.04 11.02
C SER A 251 -8.59 8.33 12.09
N ALA A 252 -9.67 7.53 12.14
CA ALA A 252 -10.75 7.66 13.12
C ALA A 252 -10.30 7.47 14.57
N ALA A 253 -9.23 6.72 14.82
CA ALA A 253 -8.64 6.56 16.15
C ALA A 253 -8.13 7.88 16.74
N PHE A 254 -7.71 8.82 15.89
CA PHE A 254 -7.17 10.12 16.31
C PHE A 254 -8.12 11.30 16.08
N LEU A 255 -9.11 11.14 15.20
CA LEU A 255 -10.01 12.21 14.80
C LEU A 255 -11.32 12.25 15.62
N PRO A 256 -11.98 13.42 15.70
CA PRO A 256 -13.36 13.49 16.21
C PRO A 256 -14.30 12.60 15.38
N GLU A 257 -15.41 12.18 15.99
CA GLU A 257 -16.40 11.34 15.29
C GLU A 257 -17.06 12.11 14.13
N ASN A 258 -17.45 11.39 13.08
CA ASN A 258 -18.24 11.91 11.95
C ASN A 258 -17.57 13.00 11.09
N VAL A 259 -16.28 13.29 11.31
CA VAL A 259 -15.50 14.14 10.40
C VAL A 259 -15.08 13.36 9.16
N THR A 260 -14.97 14.03 8.02
CA THR A 260 -14.49 13.42 6.77
C THR A 260 -13.03 13.01 6.91
N VAL A 261 -12.70 11.79 6.49
CA VAL A 261 -11.34 11.28 6.40
C VAL A 261 -10.81 11.39 4.98
N VAL A 262 -11.59 10.93 4.01
CA VAL A 262 -11.20 10.92 2.59
C VAL A 262 -12.44 10.89 1.72
N THR A 263 -12.38 11.51 0.54
CA THR A 263 -13.43 11.38 -0.47
C THR A 263 -12.88 10.67 -1.71
N THR A 264 -13.78 10.05 -2.46
CA THR A 264 -13.49 9.39 -3.73
C THR A 264 -14.34 9.98 -4.83
N ASP A 265 -13.74 10.15 -6.01
CA ASP A 265 -14.46 10.53 -7.22
C ASP A 265 -14.01 9.66 -8.40
N GLY A 266 -14.97 8.97 -9.00
CA GLY A 266 -14.76 8.04 -10.10
C GLY A 266 -15.85 8.14 -11.16
N GLN A 267 -15.72 7.35 -12.23
CA GLN A 267 -16.67 7.39 -13.35
C GLN A 267 -18.07 6.90 -12.94
N LEU A 268 -18.15 5.88 -12.10
CA LEU A 268 -19.39 5.25 -11.66
C LEU A 268 -19.88 5.86 -10.35
N SER A 269 -21.20 5.86 -10.13
CA SER A 269 -21.82 6.43 -8.91
C SER A 269 -21.29 5.78 -7.63
N GLU A 270 -21.05 4.48 -7.64
CA GLU A 270 -20.52 3.71 -6.52
C GLU A 270 -19.02 3.95 -6.27
N SER A 271 -18.31 4.53 -7.25
CA SER A 271 -16.93 4.97 -7.11
C SER A 271 -16.84 6.40 -6.55
N LYS A 272 -17.97 7.03 -6.23
CA LYS A 272 -18.07 8.32 -5.54
C LYS A 272 -18.54 8.10 -4.12
N SER A 273 -17.71 8.43 -3.14
CA SER A 273 -18.02 8.19 -1.73
C SER A 273 -17.29 9.16 -0.82
N ILE A 274 -17.90 9.47 0.33
CA ILE A 274 -17.29 10.25 1.42
C ILE A 274 -17.12 9.27 2.58
N TYR A 275 -15.88 9.01 2.96
CA TYR A 275 -15.55 8.19 4.11
C TYR A 275 -15.30 9.08 5.32
N LYS A 276 -15.95 8.78 6.43
CA LYS A 276 -15.90 9.54 7.67
C LYS A 276 -15.33 8.70 8.80
N ALA A 277 -14.99 9.37 9.89
CA ALA A 277 -14.56 8.74 11.14
C ALA A 277 -15.76 8.14 11.90
N ILE A 278 -16.43 7.14 11.30
CA ILE A 278 -17.56 6.39 11.86
C ILE A 278 -17.42 4.89 11.56
N PRO A 279 -17.87 3.99 12.47
CA PRO A 279 -17.71 2.55 12.29
C PRO A 279 -18.22 2.00 10.95
N ALA A 280 -19.32 2.55 10.43
CA ALA A 280 -19.90 2.14 9.15
C ALA A 280 -18.93 2.24 7.95
N ASP A 281 -17.96 3.15 8.00
CA ASP A 281 -17.03 3.42 6.89
C ASP A 281 -15.71 2.63 6.97
N TYR A 282 -15.48 1.90 8.06
CA TYR A 282 -14.26 1.11 8.24
C TYR A 282 -14.46 -0.31 8.80
N GLN A 283 -15.68 -0.67 9.21
CA GLN A 283 -15.98 -2.03 9.64
C GLN A 283 -16.24 -2.95 8.44
N ARG A 284 -15.39 -3.97 8.26
CA ARG A 284 -15.62 -5.04 7.25
C ARG A 284 -16.48 -6.19 7.73
N ARG A 285 -16.66 -6.35 9.04
CA ARG A 285 -17.42 -7.45 9.65
C ARG A 285 -18.46 -6.90 10.61
N ALA A 286 -19.62 -7.54 10.64
CA ALA A 286 -20.62 -7.26 11.67
C ALA A 286 -20.01 -7.54 13.05
N GLY A 287 -20.10 -6.57 13.96
CA GLY A 287 -19.50 -6.65 15.28
C GLY A 287 -19.44 -5.30 15.98
N SER A 288 -18.83 -5.29 17.17
CA SER A 288 -18.54 -4.05 17.88
C SER A 288 -17.50 -3.22 17.13
N ASP A 289 -17.56 -1.90 17.32
CA ASP A 289 -16.51 -0.99 16.85
C ASP A 289 -15.13 -1.44 17.38
N PRO A 290 -14.17 -1.79 16.50
CA PRO A 290 -12.83 -2.22 16.94
C PRO A 290 -12.08 -1.12 17.69
N LEU A 291 -12.42 0.16 17.46
CA LEU A 291 -11.75 1.30 18.10
C LEU A 291 -12.36 1.66 19.46
N ARG A 292 -13.49 1.04 19.84
CA ARG A 292 -14.24 1.39 21.06
C ARG A 292 -13.41 1.29 22.35
N SER A 293 -12.46 0.34 22.42
CA SER A 293 -11.61 0.16 23.61
C SER A 293 -10.47 1.16 23.70
N LEU A 294 -10.21 1.91 22.63
CA LEU A 294 -9.09 2.85 22.60
C LEU A 294 -9.27 3.97 23.62
N PRO A 295 -8.18 4.40 24.29
CA PRO A 295 -8.23 5.52 25.22
C PRO A 295 -8.67 6.81 24.52
N ALA A 296 -9.64 7.52 25.08
CA ALA A 296 -10.12 8.80 24.54
C ALA A 296 -9.00 9.85 24.39
N ALA A 297 -7.94 9.73 25.21
CA ALA A 297 -6.76 10.57 25.13
C ALA A 297 -6.03 10.49 23.78
N LEU A 298 -6.20 9.42 22.99
CA LEU A 298 -5.65 9.36 21.63
C LEU A 298 -6.17 10.47 20.72
N LYS A 299 -7.34 11.06 21.00
CA LYS A 299 -7.88 12.17 20.21
C LYS A 299 -7.31 13.54 20.61
N THR A 300 -6.61 13.64 21.74
CA THR A 300 -6.13 14.91 22.29
C THR A 300 -4.63 14.95 22.56
N VAL A 301 -3.98 13.80 22.77
CA VAL A 301 -2.53 13.71 23.01
C VAL A 301 -1.76 14.33 21.84
N PRO A 302 -0.72 15.15 22.07
CA PRO A 302 0.13 15.66 20.99
C PRO A 302 0.61 14.55 20.05
N LEU A 303 0.41 14.75 18.75
CA LEU A 303 0.67 13.74 17.72
C LEU A 303 1.64 14.28 16.66
N VAL A 304 2.70 13.53 16.39
CA VAL A 304 3.55 13.71 15.21
C VAL A 304 3.38 12.50 14.31
N VAL A 305 3.25 12.72 13.01
CA VAL A 305 3.21 11.65 12.01
C VAL A 305 4.49 11.71 11.17
N LEU A 306 5.25 10.62 11.16
CA LEU A 306 6.46 10.51 10.33
C LEU A 306 6.12 9.89 8.97
N VAL A 307 6.54 10.55 7.89
CA VAL A 307 6.32 10.11 6.51
C VAL A 307 7.59 10.27 5.67
N ASN A 308 7.67 9.56 4.55
CA ASN A 308 8.70 9.79 3.54
C ASN A 308 8.19 9.40 2.13
N GLU A 309 9.07 9.39 1.14
CA GLU A 309 8.74 9.07 -0.26
C GLU A 309 8.21 7.65 -0.44
N GLY A 310 8.47 6.76 0.52
CA GLY A 310 7.90 5.41 0.56
C GLY A 310 6.52 5.32 1.20
N SER A 311 6.04 6.39 1.82
CA SER A 311 4.67 6.51 2.31
C SER A 311 3.73 6.73 1.13
N ALA A 312 2.79 5.82 0.87
CA ALA A 312 1.90 5.90 -0.29
C ALA A 312 0.44 5.50 0.05
N SER A 313 -0.51 5.96 -0.76
CA SER A 313 -1.91 5.51 -0.76
C SER A 313 -2.57 5.61 0.62
N ALA A 314 -2.91 4.50 1.28
CA ALA A 314 -3.50 4.49 2.63
C ALA A 314 -2.71 5.33 3.65
N SER A 315 -1.37 5.31 3.60
CA SER A 315 -0.52 6.15 4.44
C SER A 315 -0.74 7.65 4.19
N GLU A 316 -0.94 8.02 2.92
CA GLU A 316 -1.20 9.41 2.51
C GLU A 316 -2.62 9.85 2.88
N ILE A 317 -3.58 8.93 2.91
CA ILE A 317 -4.93 9.19 3.43
C ILE A 317 -4.85 9.54 4.92
N VAL A 318 -4.14 8.74 5.72
CA VAL A 318 -3.97 9.00 7.15
C VAL A 318 -3.25 10.33 7.37
N ALA A 319 -2.12 10.55 6.68
CA ALA A 319 -1.35 11.78 6.81
C ALA A 319 -2.17 13.02 6.39
N GLY A 320 -2.85 12.96 5.23
CA GLY A 320 -3.68 14.05 4.73
C GLY A 320 -4.88 14.35 5.62
N ALA A 321 -5.57 13.33 6.13
CA ALA A 321 -6.69 13.52 7.05
C ALA A 321 -6.25 14.18 8.36
N LEU A 322 -5.15 13.71 8.96
CA LEU A 322 -4.62 14.28 10.20
C LEU A 322 -4.07 15.69 10.00
N GLN A 323 -3.50 15.98 8.82
CA GLN A 323 -2.99 17.30 8.46
C GLN A 323 -4.13 18.32 8.28
N ASP A 324 -5.14 17.98 7.47
CA ASP A 324 -6.25 18.89 7.15
C ASP A 324 -7.10 19.23 8.38
N HIS A 325 -7.30 18.26 9.29
CA HIS A 325 -7.96 18.50 10.57
C HIS A 325 -7.05 19.13 11.63
N LYS A 326 -5.80 19.45 11.29
CA LYS A 326 -4.79 19.99 12.22
C LYS A 326 -4.62 19.14 13.48
N ARG A 327 -4.83 17.82 13.36
CA ARG A 327 -4.79 16.88 14.47
C ARG A 327 -3.35 16.50 14.84
N GLY A 328 -2.47 16.37 13.85
CA GLY A 328 -1.07 16.03 14.07
C GLY A 328 -0.13 16.88 13.22
N THR A 329 1.12 17.02 13.66
CA THR A 329 2.18 17.61 12.82
C THR A 329 2.77 16.53 11.94
N ILE A 330 2.66 16.66 10.62
CA ILE A 330 3.32 15.78 9.67
C ILE A 330 4.79 16.20 9.53
N MET A 331 5.71 15.28 9.76
CA MET A 331 7.16 15.51 9.69
C MET A 331 7.82 14.46 8.80
N GLY A 332 8.85 14.84 8.04
CA GLY A 332 9.59 13.90 7.19
C GLY A 332 9.91 14.45 5.82
N SER A 333 9.71 13.61 4.80
CA SER A 333 9.86 13.96 3.39
C SER A 333 8.53 13.88 2.66
N GLN A 334 8.40 14.57 1.52
CA GLN A 334 7.20 14.50 0.69
C GLN A 334 6.87 13.05 0.32
N THR A 335 5.59 12.69 0.42
CA THR A 335 5.15 11.31 0.19
C THR A 335 5.10 10.94 -1.30
N PHE A 336 4.80 9.68 -1.60
CA PHE A 336 4.90 9.11 -2.94
C PHE A 336 4.00 9.80 -3.99
N GLY A 337 2.75 10.15 -3.61
CA GLY A 337 1.77 10.80 -4.47
C GLY A 337 0.76 9.87 -5.14
N LYS A 338 0.40 8.73 -4.52
CA LYS A 338 -0.60 7.82 -5.09
C LYS A 338 -1.98 8.16 -4.56
N GLY A 339 -2.71 8.96 -5.33
CA GLY A 339 -4.08 9.38 -5.07
C GLY A 339 -5.14 8.61 -5.87
N SER A 340 -4.86 7.39 -6.32
CA SER A 340 -5.78 6.56 -7.12
C SER A 340 -6.36 5.39 -6.32
N VAL A 341 -7.62 5.06 -6.59
CA VAL A 341 -8.38 3.94 -6.00
C VAL A 341 -8.32 2.75 -6.94
N GLN A 342 -7.80 1.62 -6.49
CA GLN A 342 -7.92 0.37 -7.24
C GLN A 342 -9.04 -0.50 -6.65
N THR A 343 -9.97 -0.90 -7.52
CA THR A 343 -10.97 -1.92 -7.19
C THR A 343 -10.50 -3.27 -7.72
N VAL A 344 -10.55 -4.30 -6.88
CA VAL A 344 -10.28 -5.67 -7.28
C VAL A 344 -11.60 -6.38 -7.56
N ARG A 345 -11.79 -6.82 -8.80
CA ARG A 345 -12.95 -7.58 -9.27
C ARG A 345 -12.51 -9.02 -9.53
N PRO A 346 -12.93 -10.01 -8.73
CA PRO A 346 -12.70 -11.41 -9.04
C PRO A 346 -13.37 -11.76 -10.37
N LEU A 347 -12.63 -12.44 -11.25
CA LEU A 347 -13.15 -12.96 -12.54
C LEU A 347 -13.46 -14.46 -12.44
N GLY A 348 -13.10 -15.08 -11.32
CA GLY A 348 -13.30 -16.47 -10.97
C GLY A 348 -12.72 -16.74 -9.58
N PRO A 349 -12.57 -18.01 -9.18
CA PRO A 349 -12.01 -18.37 -7.87
C PRO A 349 -10.52 -18.00 -7.73
N ASP A 350 -9.79 -18.01 -8.84
CA ASP A 350 -8.34 -17.91 -8.87
C ASP A 350 -7.82 -16.71 -9.68
N THR A 351 -8.67 -15.95 -10.38
CA THR A 351 -8.24 -14.80 -11.21
C THR A 351 -8.98 -13.53 -10.84
N GLY A 352 -8.40 -12.37 -11.16
CA GLY A 352 -9.01 -11.09 -10.86
C GLY A 352 -8.49 -9.95 -11.70
N LEU A 353 -9.25 -8.87 -11.76
CA LEU A 353 -8.86 -7.60 -12.35
C LEU A 353 -8.72 -6.57 -11.24
N LYS A 354 -7.53 -6.00 -11.07
CA LYS A 354 -7.32 -4.80 -10.29
C LYS A 354 -7.32 -3.61 -11.25
N ILE A 355 -8.26 -2.70 -11.12
CA ILE A 355 -8.42 -1.57 -12.03
C ILE A 355 -8.62 -0.28 -11.25
N THR A 356 -8.02 0.82 -11.72
CA THR A 356 -8.24 2.13 -11.15
C THR A 356 -9.65 2.62 -11.47
N THR A 357 -10.45 2.89 -10.44
CA THR A 357 -11.88 3.25 -10.58
C THR A 357 -12.22 4.65 -10.10
N ALA A 358 -11.34 5.27 -9.31
CA ALA A 358 -11.55 6.59 -8.74
C ALA A 358 -10.21 7.24 -8.34
N ARG A 359 -10.27 8.53 -7.99
CA ARG A 359 -9.22 9.27 -7.28
C ARG A 359 -9.65 9.55 -5.84
N TYR A 360 -8.70 9.61 -4.91
CA TYR A 360 -8.91 10.06 -3.55
C TYR A 360 -8.57 11.54 -3.40
N TYR A 361 -9.30 12.23 -2.52
CA TYR A 361 -9.01 13.61 -2.12
C TYR A 361 -8.99 13.71 -0.59
N THR A 362 -8.12 14.58 -0.09
CA THR A 362 -8.04 14.91 1.34
C THR A 362 -9.33 15.62 1.81
N PRO A 363 -9.58 15.75 3.12
CA PRO A 363 -10.77 16.46 3.63
C PRO A 363 -10.95 17.88 3.09
N SER A 364 -9.86 18.57 2.75
CA SER A 364 -9.86 19.89 2.10
C SER A 364 -10.18 19.87 0.60
N GLY A 365 -10.29 18.69 -0.02
CA GLY A 365 -10.50 18.52 -1.46
C GLY A 365 -9.22 18.53 -2.30
N THR A 366 -8.05 18.44 -1.67
CA THR A 366 -6.76 18.43 -2.37
C THR A 366 -6.48 17.06 -2.97
N SER A 367 -6.09 17.01 -4.24
CA SER A 367 -5.64 15.79 -4.91
C SER A 367 -4.24 15.40 -4.43
N ILE A 368 -4.09 14.14 -4.02
CA ILE A 368 -2.79 13.56 -3.65
C ILE A 368 -2.06 13.04 -4.90
N GLN A 369 -2.80 12.73 -5.96
CA GLN A 369 -2.28 12.07 -7.16
C GLN A 369 -1.15 12.89 -7.81
N ALA A 370 -0.02 12.23 -8.09
CA ALA A 370 1.23 12.78 -8.64
C ALA A 370 1.96 13.82 -7.75
N LYS A 371 1.32 14.34 -6.70
CA LYS A 371 1.89 15.34 -5.78
C LYS A 371 2.36 14.73 -4.46
N GLY A 372 1.49 13.98 -3.78
CA GLY A 372 1.70 13.52 -2.41
C GLY A 372 1.36 14.56 -1.35
N ILE A 373 1.43 14.14 -0.09
CA ILE A 373 1.33 14.98 1.10
C ILE A 373 2.68 15.65 1.34
N VAL A 374 2.66 16.98 1.44
CA VAL A 374 3.83 17.78 1.84
C VAL A 374 3.84 17.89 3.36
N PRO A 375 4.90 17.44 4.06
CA PRO A 375 4.99 17.55 5.51
C PRO A 375 4.92 19.00 6.00
N ASN A 376 4.40 19.20 7.22
CA ASN A 376 4.44 20.51 7.86
C ASN A 376 5.87 20.92 8.23
N VAL A 377 6.73 19.94 8.54
CA VAL A 377 8.14 20.16 8.84
C VAL A 377 8.97 19.15 8.06
N LEU A 378 9.76 19.64 7.10
CA LEU A 378 10.72 18.80 6.40
C LEU A 378 11.89 18.46 7.32
N ILE A 379 12.22 17.17 7.42
CA ILE A 379 13.39 16.67 8.15
C ILE A 379 14.12 15.65 7.28
N ASP A 380 15.43 15.57 7.48
CA ASP A 380 16.27 14.61 6.76
C ASP A 380 16.31 13.23 7.45
N GLU A 381 16.73 12.20 6.72
CA GLU A 381 16.94 10.85 7.25
C GLU A 381 18.11 10.80 8.25
N SER A 382 19.03 11.79 8.21
CA SER A 382 20.19 11.92 9.08
C SER A 382 20.55 13.38 9.38
N ALA A 383 21.44 13.61 10.35
CA ALA A 383 21.93 14.95 10.68
C ALA A 383 22.79 15.57 9.55
N GLU A 384 23.41 14.70 8.76
CA GLU A 384 24.23 14.99 7.58
C GLU A 384 23.38 15.32 6.34
N GLY A 385 22.08 15.05 6.39
CA GLY A 385 21.11 15.30 5.32
C GLY A 385 20.61 14.02 4.64
N SER A 386 19.84 14.19 3.57
CA SER A 386 19.30 13.08 2.76
C SER A 386 19.79 13.19 1.32
N PRO A 387 21.09 12.99 1.04
CA PRO A 387 21.68 13.31 -0.26
C PRO A 387 21.07 12.52 -1.42
N PHE A 388 20.39 11.40 -1.14
CA PHE A 388 19.75 10.54 -2.14
C PHE A 388 18.22 10.61 -2.13
N ALA A 389 17.60 11.45 -1.29
CA ALA A 389 16.15 11.61 -1.24
C ALA A 389 15.56 11.97 -2.60
N ALA A 390 16.22 12.89 -3.34
CA ALA A 390 15.80 13.29 -4.68
C ALA A 390 15.75 12.12 -5.68
N LEU A 391 16.56 11.08 -5.51
CA LEU A 391 16.58 9.90 -6.39
C LEU A 391 15.41 8.95 -6.14
N ARG A 392 14.68 9.10 -5.03
CA ARG A 392 13.51 8.26 -4.74
C ARG A 392 12.44 8.49 -5.81
N MET A 393 11.84 7.38 -6.23
CA MET A 393 10.76 7.36 -7.21
C MET A 393 9.47 7.84 -6.56
N ARG A 394 8.72 8.69 -7.27
CA ARG A 394 7.37 9.15 -6.92
C ARG A 394 6.38 8.76 -8.01
N GLU A 395 5.09 8.92 -7.73
CA GLU A 395 4.01 8.68 -8.70
C GLU A 395 4.23 9.45 -10.01
N ALA A 396 4.60 10.74 -9.93
CA ALA A 396 4.86 11.57 -11.11
C ALA A 396 6.06 11.10 -11.97
N ASP A 397 6.91 10.22 -11.44
CA ASP A 397 8.03 9.63 -12.18
C ASP A 397 7.64 8.34 -12.92
N LEU A 398 6.46 7.77 -12.65
CA LEU A 398 6.02 6.53 -13.28
C LEU A 398 5.56 6.80 -14.71
N GLU A 399 5.87 5.87 -15.61
CA GLU A 399 5.28 5.90 -16.95
C GLU A 399 3.76 5.71 -16.86
N LYS A 400 3.02 6.50 -17.65
CA LYS A 400 1.54 6.46 -17.72
C LYS A 400 0.83 6.71 -16.38
N HIS A 401 1.48 7.38 -15.43
CA HIS A 401 0.78 7.81 -14.21
C HIS A 401 -0.42 8.67 -14.57
N LEU A 402 -1.44 8.62 -13.72
CA LEU A 402 -2.60 9.48 -13.87
C LEU A 402 -2.24 10.88 -13.41
N ALA A 403 -2.63 11.89 -14.20
CA ALA A 403 -2.49 13.27 -13.79
C ALA A 403 -3.35 13.58 -12.55
N SER A 404 -2.93 14.58 -11.76
CA SER A 404 -3.62 15.04 -10.54
C SER A 404 -5.09 15.41 -10.76
N GLY A 405 -5.45 15.85 -11.97
CA GLY A 405 -6.76 16.38 -12.33
C GLY A 405 -7.01 17.81 -11.84
N GLN A 406 -6.06 18.43 -11.16
CA GLN A 406 -6.14 19.78 -10.58
C GLN A 406 -4.97 20.64 -11.07
N GLY A 407 -5.04 21.07 -12.34
CA GLY A 407 -4.02 21.91 -12.98
C GLY A 407 -2.95 21.14 -13.76
N PRO A 408 -2.08 21.84 -14.50
CA PRO A 408 -1.01 21.24 -15.28
C PRO A 408 0.09 20.70 -14.37
N GLU A 409 0.65 19.56 -14.71
CA GLU A 409 1.83 19.03 -14.05
C GLU A 409 3.08 19.69 -14.64
N SER A 410 3.83 20.41 -13.81
CA SER A 410 5.13 20.95 -14.20
C SER A 410 6.23 20.09 -13.60
N LYS A 411 7.29 19.86 -14.39
CA LYS A 411 8.51 19.30 -13.84
C LYS A 411 9.13 20.32 -12.91
N ASP A 412 9.51 19.86 -11.73
CA ASP A 412 10.19 20.68 -10.72
C ASP A 412 11.69 20.78 -11.08
N PRO A 413 12.17 21.95 -11.56
CA PRO A 413 13.56 22.11 -11.96
C PRO A 413 14.53 22.02 -10.78
N GLU A 414 14.09 22.35 -9.56
CA GLU A 414 14.93 22.22 -8.36
C GLU A 414 15.13 20.75 -8.01
N ARG A 415 14.07 19.94 -8.14
CA ARG A 415 14.15 18.49 -7.96
C ARG A 415 15.01 17.82 -9.03
N GLU A 416 14.90 18.23 -10.30
CA GLU A 416 15.75 17.71 -11.38
C GLU A 416 17.24 18.02 -11.11
N LYS A 417 17.55 19.24 -10.71
CA LYS A 417 18.91 19.62 -10.30
C LYS A 417 19.40 18.80 -9.10
N ALA A 418 18.57 18.63 -8.08
CA ALA A 418 18.90 17.80 -6.92
C ALA A 418 19.14 16.33 -7.30
N ARG A 419 18.40 15.80 -8.29
CA ARG A 419 18.61 14.45 -8.84
C ARG A 419 19.95 14.33 -9.55
N ASP A 420 20.32 15.31 -10.38
CA ASP A 420 21.60 15.29 -11.08
C ASP A 420 22.77 15.37 -10.10
N GLU A 421 22.68 16.22 -9.08
CA GLU A 421 23.67 16.30 -8.01
C GLU A 421 23.76 14.99 -7.20
N ALA A 422 22.61 14.39 -6.87
CA ALA A 422 22.56 13.12 -6.16
C ALA A 422 23.10 11.94 -7.00
N ARG A 423 22.87 11.92 -8.32
CA ARG A 423 23.44 10.92 -9.25
C ARG A 423 24.97 11.01 -9.28
N LYS A 424 25.51 12.22 -9.40
CA LYS A 424 26.96 12.45 -9.36
C LYS A 424 27.57 11.97 -8.04
N ARG A 425 26.93 12.29 -6.91
CA ARG A 425 27.35 11.79 -5.58
C ARG A 425 27.30 10.27 -5.50
N LEU A 426 26.26 9.64 -6.04
CA LEU A 426 26.11 8.19 -6.04
C LEU A 426 27.21 7.51 -6.87
N GLU A 427 27.56 8.07 -8.03
CA GLU A 427 28.68 7.60 -8.85
C GLU A 427 30.04 7.75 -8.14
N GLU A 428 30.24 8.83 -7.39
CA GLU A 428 31.44 9.04 -6.57
C GLU A 428 31.51 8.09 -5.37
N GLU A 429 30.40 7.82 -4.71
CA GLU A 429 30.32 6.84 -3.62
C GLU A 429 30.48 5.41 -4.10
N ALA A 430 29.97 5.07 -5.29
CA ALA A 430 30.15 3.75 -5.91
C ALA A 430 31.62 3.43 -6.24
N LYS A 431 32.48 4.44 -6.35
CA LYS A 431 33.94 4.28 -6.52
C LYS A 431 34.66 3.98 -5.20
N LYS A 432 34.01 4.20 -4.06
CA LYS A 432 34.56 3.89 -2.73
C LYS A 432 34.29 2.41 -2.42
N PRO A 433 35.11 1.75 -1.58
CA PRO A 433 34.80 0.40 -1.10
C PRO A 433 33.39 0.38 -0.50
N PRO A 434 32.63 -0.72 -0.68
CA PRO A 434 31.30 -0.85 -0.10
C PRO A 434 31.40 -0.58 1.40
N GLN A 435 30.94 0.59 1.84
CA GLN A 435 30.74 0.83 3.27
C GLN A 435 29.49 0.06 3.67
N ASP A 436 29.49 -0.49 4.88
CA ASP A 436 28.30 -1.10 5.47
C ASP A 436 27.16 -0.08 5.45
N ARG A 437 26.25 -0.21 4.46
CA ARG A 437 25.00 0.54 4.43
C ARG A 437 24.19 0.07 5.63
N LYS A 438 24.27 0.81 6.74
CA LYS A 438 23.51 0.52 7.95
C LYS A 438 22.03 0.58 7.59
N VAL A 439 21.31 -0.50 7.86
CA VAL A 439 19.85 -0.55 7.71
C VAL A 439 19.25 0.45 8.71
N PRO A 440 18.22 1.23 8.34
CA PRO A 440 17.56 2.14 9.27
C PRO A 440 17.04 1.40 10.52
N GLU A 441 17.50 1.81 11.69
CA GLU A 441 17.08 1.26 12.99
C GLU A 441 15.84 2.00 13.50
N PHE A 442 14.65 1.71 12.95
CA PHE A 442 13.41 2.40 13.34
C PHE A 442 13.08 2.24 14.84
N GLY A 443 12.58 3.31 15.45
CA GLY A 443 12.14 3.25 16.84
C GLY A 443 13.28 3.25 17.86
N THR A 444 14.53 3.50 17.45
CA THR A 444 15.70 3.54 18.35
C THR A 444 16.13 4.99 18.62
N ASP A 445 17.05 5.17 19.56
CA ASP A 445 17.73 6.45 19.81
C ASP A 445 18.62 6.90 18.64
N LYS A 446 18.97 5.99 17.72
CA LYS A 446 19.67 6.30 16.47
C LYS A 446 18.74 6.69 15.32
N ASP A 447 17.43 6.57 15.50
CA ASP A 447 16.44 6.97 14.49
C ASP A 447 16.30 8.50 14.48
N PHE A 448 17.12 9.15 13.66
CA PHE A 448 17.18 10.62 13.62
C PHE A 448 15.81 11.29 13.43
N PRO A 449 14.96 10.88 12.47
CA PRO A 449 13.61 11.44 12.35
C PRO A 449 12.72 11.24 13.59
N LEU A 450 12.82 10.09 14.27
CA LEU A 450 12.11 9.88 15.53
C LEU A 450 12.59 10.84 16.62
N VAL A 451 13.91 11.03 16.75
CA VAL A 451 14.47 12.00 17.70
C VAL A 451 13.93 13.40 17.41
N GLN A 452 13.86 13.81 16.13
CA GLN A 452 13.27 15.10 15.76
C GLN A 452 11.77 15.20 16.07
N ALA A 453 11.00 14.12 15.86
CA ALA A 453 9.60 14.06 16.26
C ALA A 453 9.41 14.20 17.77
N LEU A 454 10.25 13.54 18.57
CA LEU A 454 10.24 13.67 20.03
C LEU A 454 10.61 15.08 20.47
N ASN A 455 11.61 15.71 19.84
CA ASN A 455 11.95 17.12 20.09
C ASN A 455 10.75 18.03 19.82
N ARG A 456 10.04 17.82 18.70
CA ARG A 456 8.82 18.56 18.39
C ARG A 456 7.75 18.41 19.47
N LEU A 457 7.50 17.17 19.93
CA LEU A 457 6.53 16.88 20.98
C LEU A 457 6.93 17.48 22.34
N LYS A 458 8.24 17.61 22.61
CA LYS A 458 8.80 18.22 23.82
C LYS A 458 8.92 19.74 23.74
N GLY A 459 8.57 20.37 22.61
CA GLY A 459 8.76 21.81 22.39
C GLY A 459 10.23 22.22 22.25
N GLN A 460 11.11 21.26 21.94
CA GLN A 460 12.54 21.48 21.73
C GLN A 460 12.83 21.84 20.26
N PRO A 461 13.99 22.46 19.96
CA PRO A 461 14.40 22.75 18.59
C PRO A 461 14.45 21.49 17.72
N VAL A 462 13.90 21.61 16.51
CA VAL A 462 13.91 20.57 15.47
C VAL A 462 14.94 20.94 14.41
N LEU A 463 15.79 20.00 14.06
CA LEU A 463 16.71 20.14 12.92
C LEU A 463 15.93 19.92 11.62
N VAL A 464 15.54 21.04 11.00
CA VAL A 464 14.86 21.03 9.70
C VAL A 464 15.81 20.57 8.59
N SER A 465 15.23 20.01 7.52
CA SER A 465 15.99 19.49 6.39
C SER A 465 16.93 20.55 5.80
N LYS A 466 18.16 20.12 5.52
CA LYS A 466 19.18 20.90 4.80
C LYS A 466 19.17 20.59 3.30
N THR A 467 18.48 19.53 2.89
CA THR A 467 18.55 18.99 1.52
C THR A 467 17.23 19.01 0.76
N GLN A 468 16.12 19.21 1.44
CA GLN A 468 14.78 19.25 0.86
C GLN A 468 14.24 20.68 0.89
N VAL A 469 13.64 21.13 -0.21
CA VAL A 469 13.04 22.46 -0.35
C VAL A 469 11.58 22.29 -0.81
N ILE A 470 10.64 22.98 -0.16
CA ILE A 470 9.24 23.05 -0.63
C ILE A 470 9.18 24.09 -1.75
N VAL A 471 8.83 23.66 -2.96
CA VAL A 471 8.76 24.56 -4.13
C VAL A 471 7.55 25.50 -4.07
N ASP A 472 6.43 25.06 -3.49
CA ASP A 472 5.17 25.83 -3.47
C ASP A 472 5.20 27.10 -2.59
N ASN A 473 6.08 27.19 -1.59
CA ASN A 473 6.15 28.36 -0.68
C ASN A 473 6.93 29.57 -1.23
N LYS A 474 7.38 29.53 -2.49
CA LYS A 474 8.05 30.69 -3.11
C LYS A 474 7.08 31.78 -3.58
N GLU A 475 5.80 31.47 -3.81
CA GLU A 475 4.82 32.48 -4.21
C GLU A 475 4.32 33.32 -3.03
N GLU A 476 4.14 32.75 -1.83
CA GLU A 476 3.73 33.52 -0.64
C GLU A 476 4.81 34.47 -0.10
N LYS A 477 6.09 34.24 -0.43
CA LYS A 477 7.19 35.13 0.02
C LYS A 477 7.36 36.39 -0.83
N LYS A 478 6.54 36.60 -1.87
CA LYS A 478 6.60 37.82 -2.69
C LYS A 478 5.63 38.92 -2.26
N GLU A 479 4.80 38.71 -1.23
CA GLU A 479 3.82 39.71 -0.77
C GLU A 479 3.97 40.17 0.69
N ASN A 480 5.16 40.05 1.28
CA ASN A 480 5.48 40.72 2.56
C ASN A 480 6.67 41.66 2.44
#